data_AF-W7E8K0-F1
#
_entry.id   AF-W7E8K0-F1
#
_cell.length_a   1.000
_cell.length_b   1.000
_cell.length_c   1.000
_cell.angle_alpha   90.00
_cell.angle_beta   90.00
_cell.angle_gamma   90.00
#
_symmetry.space_group_name_H-M   'P 1'
#
loop_
_entity.id
_entity.type
_entity.pdbx_description
1 polymer ?
#
loop_
_entity_poly.entity_id
_entity_poly.type
_entity_poly.pdbx_seq_one_letter_code
_entity_poly.pdbx_strand_id
1 'polypeptide(L)'
;MRPGVIRLTYGSAPEEALSLGCEFQLFSYAWVPKKCTQPGIEAEFRALPGLRYYSTSDGSQEVDVTEVAKGESHLWTNIVEHDVHCELVLRSLAMASLSGVYTGNILDLEHSNHCIDSLLTAKNWSMDELNTQVEVDFLSCTVLRTPIIYNVVYKRVTRTSE
;
A
#
# COMPACT_ATOMS: atom_id res chain seq x y z
N MET A 1 -15.78 15.17 -13.94
CA MET A 1 -15.88 14.35 -12.71
C MET A 1 -16.96 13.31 -12.91
N ARG A 2 -16.66 12.01 -12.70
CA ARG A 2 -17.70 10.97 -12.70
C ARG A 2 -18.51 11.09 -11.40
N PRO A 3 -19.85 11.13 -11.44
CA PRO A 3 -20.65 11.12 -10.22
C PRO A 3 -20.28 9.91 -9.36
N GLY A 4 -19.85 10.13 -8.12
CA GLY A 4 -19.60 9.06 -7.15
C GLY A 4 -18.14 8.69 -6.87
N VAL A 5 -17.16 9.39 -7.45
CA VAL A 5 -15.73 9.20 -7.14
C VAL A 5 -15.19 10.40 -6.36
N ILE A 6 -14.67 10.18 -5.16
CA ILE A 6 -13.95 11.20 -4.37
C ILE A 6 -12.46 10.90 -4.47
N ARG A 7 -11.68 11.88 -4.97
CA ARG A 7 -10.21 11.82 -4.92
C ARG A 7 -9.71 12.71 -3.78
N LEU A 8 -8.97 12.13 -2.85
CA LEU A 8 -8.33 12.87 -1.76
C LEU A 8 -6.90 13.23 -2.13
N THR A 9 -6.49 14.44 -1.77
CA THR A 9 -5.15 14.97 -1.98
C THR A 9 -4.19 14.48 -0.91
N TYR A 10 -2.91 14.44 -1.27
CA TYR A 10 -1.78 14.07 -0.43
C TYR A 10 -0.77 15.21 -0.53
N GLY A 11 0.06 15.38 0.50
CA GLY A 11 1.18 16.31 0.44
C GLY A 11 2.30 15.77 -0.44
N SER A 12 3.31 16.57 -0.69
CA SER A 12 4.55 16.19 -1.40
C SER A 12 5.75 16.02 -0.46
N ALA A 13 5.55 16.29 0.83
CA ALA A 13 6.52 16.12 1.91
C ALA A 13 5.81 15.64 3.19
N PRO A 14 6.51 14.99 4.13
CA PRO A 14 5.92 14.48 5.37
C PRO A 14 5.14 15.54 6.16
N GLU A 15 5.72 16.72 6.32
CA GLU A 15 5.11 17.85 7.04
C GLU A 15 3.82 18.34 6.38
N GLU A 16 3.81 18.42 5.04
CA GLU A 16 2.62 18.79 4.27
C GLU A 16 1.55 17.71 4.38
N ALA A 17 1.93 16.43 4.25
CA ALA A 17 1.03 15.29 4.36
C ALA A 17 0.35 15.25 5.74
N LEU A 18 1.10 15.46 6.81
CA LEU A 18 0.58 15.59 8.17
C LEU A 18 -0.42 16.75 8.28
N SER A 19 -0.09 17.92 7.73
CA SER A 19 -1.00 19.08 7.73
C SER A 19 -2.32 18.82 7.00
N LEU A 20 -2.32 17.93 6.01
CA LEU A 20 -3.48 17.49 5.25
C LEU A 20 -4.23 16.31 5.89
N GLY A 21 -3.81 15.86 7.08
CA GLY A 21 -4.41 14.74 7.81
C GLY A 21 -4.11 13.37 7.19
N CYS A 22 -2.96 13.24 6.54
CA CYS A 22 -2.44 11.96 6.11
C CYS A 22 -1.75 11.22 7.28
N GLU A 23 -1.68 9.90 7.15
CA GLU A 23 -0.96 9.00 8.04
C GLU A 23 0.02 8.18 7.19
N PHE A 24 1.21 7.93 7.73
CA PHE A 24 2.19 7.07 7.08
C PHE A 24 1.84 5.60 7.31
N GLN A 25 1.77 4.82 6.23
CA GLN A 25 1.57 3.38 6.25
C GLN A 25 2.86 2.68 5.90
N LEU A 26 3.37 1.89 6.84
CA LEU A 26 4.65 1.23 6.71
C LEU A 26 4.61 0.15 5.63
N PHE A 27 3.53 -0.66 5.56
CA PHE A 27 3.48 -1.76 4.59
C PHE A 27 3.50 -1.28 3.13
N SER A 28 3.11 -0.03 2.86
CA SER A 28 3.09 0.54 1.52
C SER A 28 4.11 1.67 1.34
N TYR A 29 4.93 1.94 2.35
CA TYR A 29 5.88 3.06 2.42
C TYR A 29 5.31 4.41 2.00
N ALA A 30 4.04 4.68 2.35
CA ALA A 30 3.34 5.81 1.79
C ALA A 30 2.56 6.64 2.80
N TRP A 31 2.57 7.95 2.57
CA TRP A 31 1.64 8.88 3.17
C TRP A 31 0.30 8.80 2.44
N VAL A 32 -0.76 8.47 3.19
CA VAL A 32 -2.13 8.40 2.65
C VAL A 32 -3.10 9.21 3.50
N PRO A 33 -4.16 9.78 2.91
CA PRO A 33 -5.25 10.37 3.69
C PRO A 33 -5.83 9.36 4.68
N LYS A 34 -6.07 9.78 5.93
CA LYS A 34 -6.54 8.89 7.03
C LYS A 34 -7.67 7.93 6.65
N LYS A 35 -8.62 8.38 5.82
CA LYS A 35 -9.77 7.58 5.35
C LYS A 35 -9.37 6.34 4.53
N CYS A 36 -8.14 6.32 4.03
CA CYS A 36 -7.62 5.36 3.07
C CYS A 36 -6.54 4.48 3.67
N THR A 37 -6.27 4.69 4.96
CA THR A 37 -5.45 3.78 5.75
C THR A 37 -6.11 2.41 5.82
N GLN A 38 -5.28 1.39 5.94
CA GLN A 38 -5.67 0.00 6.02
C GLN A 38 -5.13 -0.58 7.33
N PRO A 39 -5.70 -0.20 8.48
CA PRO A 39 -5.12 -0.48 9.79
C PRO A 39 -4.96 -1.98 10.08
N GLY A 40 -5.82 -2.83 9.51
CA GLY A 40 -5.68 -4.29 9.64
C GLY A 40 -4.44 -4.84 8.94
N ILE A 41 -4.18 -4.39 7.70
CA ILE A 41 -2.99 -4.79 6.93
C ILE A 41 -1.73 -4.19 7.57
N GLU A 42 -1.80 -2.93 7.98
CA GLU A 42 -0.71 -2.24 8.68
C GLU A 42 -0.32 -2.96 9.98
N ALA A 43 -1.31 -3.37 10.79
CA ALA A 43 -1.06 -4.11 12.02
C ALA A 43 -0.42 -5.49 11.76
N GLU A 44 -0.86 -6.19 10.70
CA GLU A 44 -0.28 -7.47 10.29
C GLU A 44 1.19 -7.30 9.87
N PHE A 45 1.47 -6.33 9.01
CA PHE A 45 2.83 -6.05 8.56
C PHE A 45 3.77 -5.73 9.73
N ARG A 46 3.31 -4.88 10.66
CA ARG A 46 4.08 -4.51 11.87
C ARG A 46 4.30 -5.67 12.84
N ALA A 47 3.48 -6.72 12.78
CA ALA A 47 3.64 -7.90 13.62
C ALA A 47 4.64 -8.92 13.04
N LEU A 48 5.10 -8.72 11.80
CA LEU A 48 6.05 -9.63 11.17
C LEU A 48 7.41 -9.55 11.85
N PRO A 49 7.98 -10.70 12.25
CA PRO A 49 9.33 -10.72 12.79
C PRO A 49 10.35 -10.55 11.65
N GLY A 50 11.50 -9.95 11.99
CA GLY A 50 12.67 -9.98 11.10
C GLY A 50 12.67 -8.97 9.96
N LEU A 51 11.78 -7.98 9.96
CA LEU A 51 11.88 -6.83 9.06
C LEU A 51 13.09 -5.98 9.47
N ARG A 52 14.02 -5.77 8.54
CA ARG A 52 15.26 -5.01 8.78
C ARG A 52 15.44 -3.97 7.69
N TYR A 53 15.84 -2.78 8.12
CA TYR A 53 15.94 -1.61 7.26
C TYR A 53 17.32 -1.01 7.38
N TYR A 54 17.81 -0.39 6.31
CA TYR A 54 19.14 0.15 6.23
C TYR A 54 19.13 1.50 5.52
N SER A 55 19.98 2.43 5.93
CA SER A 55 20.14 3.72 5.22
C SER A 55 20.98 3.59 3.95
N THR A 56 21.69 2.46 3.78
CA THR A 56 22.68 2.20 2.74
C THR A 56 22.48 0.82 2.13
N SER A 57 22.75 0.70 0.83
CA SER A 57 22.55 -0.56 0.08
C SER A 57 23.52 -1.67 0.46
N ASP A 58 24.62 -1.35 1.14
CA ASP A 58 25.60 -2.33 1.62
C ASP A 58 25.21 -2.94 2.98
N GLY A 59 24.11 -2.49 3.58
CA GLY A 59 23.63 -2.99 4.87
C GLY A 59 24.48 -2.57 6.07
N SER A 60 25.38 -1.59 5.91
CA SER A 60 26.31 -1.19 6.97
C SER A 60 25.66 -0.39 8.11
N GLN A 61 24.50 0.23 7.84
CA GLN A 61 23.80 1.11 8.77
C GLN A 61 22.34 0.71 8.89
N GLU A 62 22.03 -0.10 9.91
CA GLU A 62 20.66 -0.51 10.22
C GLU A 62 19.87 0.65 10.83
N VAL A 63 18.59 0.75 10.46
CA VAL A 63 17.64 1.78 10.89
C VAL A 63 16.54 1.12 11.69
N ASP A 64 16.24 1.66 12.86
CA ASP A 64 15.18 1.16 13.72
C ASP A 64 13.81 1.35 13.05
N VAL A 65 12.93 0.35 13.14
CA VAL A 65 11.60 0.39 12.53
C VAL A 65 10.74 1.57 13.01
N THR A 66 10.99 2.09 14.21
CA THR A 66 10.31 3.30 14.72
C THR A 66 10.75 4.57 13.98
N GLU A 67 11.99 4.62 13.51
CA GLU A 67 12.50 5.69 12.64
C GLU A 67 11.94 5.54 11.22
N VAL A 68 11.91 4.30 10.70
CA VAL A 68 11.28 4.00 9.41
C VAL A 68 9.81 4.41 9.39
N ALA A 69 9.08 4.13 10.48
CA ALA A 69 7.67 4.47 10.62
C ALA A 69 7.39 5.98 10.64
N LYS A 70 8.41 6.85 10.67
CA LYS A 70 8.24 8.29 10.48
C LYS A 70 8.03 8.66 9.01
N GLY A 71 8.42 7.80 8.06
CA GLY A 71 8.19 8.05 6.63
C GLY A 71 8.93 9.28 6.10
N GLU A 72 10.15 9.53 6.58
CA GLU A 72 10.94 10.72 6.29
C GLU A 72 12.10 10.46 5.31
N SER A 73 12.43 9.21 5.00
CA SER A 73 13.59 8.87 4.18
C SER A 73 13.42 7.55 3.42
N HIS A 74 14.07 7.46 2.26
CA HIS A 74 14.23 6.23 1.51
C HIS A 74 15.17 5.26 2.24
N LEU A 75 14.91 3.97 2.14
CA LEU A 75 15.63 2.93 2.87
C LEU A 75 15.93 1.75 1.97
N TRP A 76 16.82 0.88 2.45
CA TRP A 76 17.14 -0.41 1.87
C TRP A 76 16.63 -1.51 2.78
N THR A 77 16.20 -2.60 2.18
CA THR A 77 15.59 -3.74 2.87
C THR A 77 15.84 -5.02 2.10
N ASN A 78 15.51 -6.15 2.73
CA ASN A 78 15.75 -7.47 2.17
C ASN A 78 14.56 -8.00 1.36
N ILE A 79 14.81 -9.09 0.64
CA ILE A 79 13.78 -9.83 -0.12
C ILE A 79 12.58 -10.25 0.74
N VAL A 80 12.79 -10.66 1.99
CA VAL A 80 11.68 -11.04 2.90
C VAL A 80 10.66 -9.91 3.02
N GLU A 81 11.13 -8.70 3.29
CA GLU A 81 10.26 -7.55 3.40
C GLU A 81 9.59 -7.26 2.06
N HIS A 82 10.37 -7.24 0.97
CA HIS A 82 9.86 -6.92 -0.37
C HIS A 82 8.75 -7.88 -0.82
N ASP A 83 8.89 -9.17 -0.56
CA ASP A 83 7.89 -10.19 -0.87
C ASP A 83 6.60 -9.94 -0.09
N VAL A 84 6.71 -9.68 1.22
CA VAL A 84 5.53 -9.45 2.05
C VAL A 84 4.85 -8.12 1.70
N HIS A 85 5.62 -7.08 1.38
CA HIS A 85 5.08 -5.85 0.80
C HIS A 85 4.23 -6.15 -0.45
N CYS A 86 4.79 -6.90 -1.40
CA CYS A 86 4.10 -7.25 -2.64
C CYS A 86 2.83 -8.06 -2.39
N GLU A 87 2.88 -9.05 -1.49
CA GLU A 87 1.70 -9.84 -1.09
C GLU A 87 0.60 -8.94 -0.50
N LEU A 88 0.95 -8.08 0.46
CA LEU A 88 -0.02 -7.26 1.16
C LEU A 88 -0.60 -6.16 0.27
N VAL A 89 0.19 -5.55 -0.61
CA VAL A 89 -0.30 -4.59 -1.61
C VAL A 89 -1.30 -5.27 -2.55
N LEU A 90 -1.00 -6.47 -3.07
CA LEU A 90 -1.94 -7.22 -3.91
C LEU A 90 -3.21 -7.63 -3.15
N ARG A 91 -3.07 -8.09 -1.90
CA ARG A 91 -4.24 -8.43 -1.06
C ARG A 91 -5.10 -7.22 -0.77
N SER A 92 -4.48 -6.05 -0.62
CA SER A 92 -5.19 -4.80 -0.37
C SER A 92 -6.09 -4.38 -1.54
N LEU A 93 -5.80 -4.80 -2.78
CA LEU A 93 -6.70 -4.61 -3.92
C LEU A 93 -8.02 -5.37 -3.76
N ALA A 94 -7.98 -6.60 -3.24
CA ALA A 94 -9.19 -7.36 -2.93
C ALA A 94 -10.00 -6.67 -1.81
N MET A 95 -9.33 -6.16 -0.78
CA MET A 95 -9.97 -5.41 0.31
C MET A 95 -10.59 -4.10 -0.18
N ALA A 96 -9.90 -3.37 -1.05
CA ALA A 96 -10.38 -2.15 -1.69
C ALA A 96 -11.62 -2.39 -2.54
N SER A 97 -11.69 -3.57 -3.20
CA SER A 97 -12.87 -3.98 -3.98
C SER A 97 -14.12 -4.18 -3.11
N LEU A 98 -13.95 -4.60 -1.86
CA LEU A 98 -15.04 -4.76 -0.90
C LEU A 98 -15.45 -3.43 -0.25
N SER A 99 -14.47 -2.59 0.09
CA SER A 99 -14.70 -1.33 0.81
C SER A 99 -15.07 -0.15 -0.09
N GLY A 100 -14.68 -0.21 -1.37
CA GLY A 100 -14.76 0.92 -2.29
C GLY A 100 -13.70 1.99 -2.05
N VAL A 101 -12.68 1.73 -1.23
CA VAL A 101 -11.60 2.68 -0.91
C VAL A 101 -10.28 2.14 -1.46
N TYR A 102 -9.66 2.89 -2.36
CA TYR A 102 -8.45 2.49 -3.08
C TYR A 102 -7.32 3.50 -2.87
N THR A 103 -6.12 3.03 -2.55
CA THR A 103 -4.88 3.82 -2.59
C THR A 103 -4.30 3.87 -4.01
N GLY A 104 -3.40 4.81 -4.29
CA GLY A 104 -2.86 5.02 -5.65
C GLY A 104 -2.02 3.84 -6.13
N ASN A 105 -1.13 3.35 -5.28
CA ASN A 105 -0.18 2.27 -5.59
C ASN A 105 -0.85 0.93 -5.96
N ILE A 106 -2.07 0.67 -5.50
CA ILE A 106 -2.81 -0.56 -5.82
C ILE A 106 -3.58 -0.46 -7.15
N LEU A 107 -3.77 0.75 -7.67
CA LEU A 107 -4.43 1.01 -8.94
C LEU A 107 -3.43 1.21 -10.09
N ASP A 108 -2.14 1.22 -9.77
CA ASP A 108 -1.06 1.28 -10.75
C ASP A 108 -0.76 -0.12 -11.31
N LEU A 109 -0.90 -0.26 -12.62
CA LEU A 109 -0.73 -1.55 -13.28
C LEU A 109 0.74 -1.97 -13.38
N GLU A 110 1.65 -1.00 -13.53
CA GLU A 110 3.09 -1.28 -13.58
C GLU A 110 3.56 -1.81 -12.23
N HIS A 111 3.15 -1.17 -11.14
CA HIS A 111 3.41 -1.63 -9.79
C HIS A 111 2.79 -3.02 -9.52
N SER A 112 1.55 -3.25 -9.96
CA SER A 112 0.91 -4.56 -9.83
C SER A 112 1.67 -5.67 -10.57
N ASN A 113 2.16 -5.39 -11.79
CA ASN A 113 2.97 -6.35 -12.56
C ASN A 113 4.30 -6.62 -11.87
N HIS A 114 4.98 -5.57 -11.35
CA HIS A 114 6.19 -5.72 -10.57
C HIS A 114 5.99 -6.62 -9.34
N CYS A 115 4.91 -6.43 -8.59
CA CYS A 115 4.59 -7.29 -7.45
C CYS A 115 4.40 -8.75 -7.87
N ILE A 116 3.67 -9.00 -8.96
CA ILE A 116 3.45 -10.35 -9.48
C ILE A 116 4.76 -10.99 -9.92
N ASP A 117 5.59 -10.29 -10.68
CA ASP A 117 6.88 -10.79 -11.16
C ASP A 117 7.86 -11.05 -10.01
N SER A 118 7.88 -10.16 -9.01
CA SER A 118 8.68 -10.32 -7.78
C SER A 118 8.28 -11.60 -7.04
N LEU A 119 7.00 -11.80 -6.77
CA LEU A 119 6.50 -13.00 -6.09
C LEU A 119 6.76 -14.30 -6.88
N LEU A 120 6.70 -14.26 -8.22
CA LEU A 120 7.02 -15.41 -9.06
C LEU A 120 8.52 -15.76 -9.06
N THR A 121 9.37 -14.77 -8.80
CA THR A 121 10.83 -14.90 -8.84
C THR A 121 11.49 -14.94 -7.47
N ALA A 122 10.75 -14.70 -6.38
CA ALA A 122 11.22 -14.70 -4.99
C ALA A 122 12.19 -15.85 -4.65
N LYS A 123 11.84 -17.08 -5.06
CA LYS A 123 12.66 -18.29 -4.84
C LYS A 123 14.06 -18.27 -5.47
N ASN A 124 14.33 -17.34 -6.38
CA ASN A 124 15.61 -17.20 -7.06
C ASN A 124 16.60 -16.34 -6.27
N TRP A 125 16.14 -15.69 -5.19
CA TRP A 125 16.93 -14.76 -4.38
C TRP A 125 17.19 -15.33 -2.99
N SER A 126 18.27 -14.86 -2.35
CA SER A 126 18.46 -15.11 -0.93
C SER A 126 17.52 -14.21 -0.15
N MET A 127 16.79 -14.76 0.82
CA MET A 127 15.84 -14.01 1.64
C MET A 127 16.51 -12.83 2.39
N ASP A 128 17.79 -12.95 2.73
CA ASP A 128 18.57 -11.90 3.40
C ASP A 128 19.25 -10.90 2.43
N GLU A 129 19.05 -11.05 1.12
CA GLU A 129 19.68 -10.17 0.13
C GLU A 129 19.09 -8.77 0.17
N LEU A 130 19.94 -7.77 0.38
CA LEU A 130 19.58 -6.35 0.34
C LEU A 130 19.59 -5.83 -1.09
N ASN A 131 18.50 -6.06 -1.81
CA ASN A 131 18.35 -5.62 -3.19
C ASN A 131 17.20 -4.65 -3.43
N THR A 132 16.44 -4.34 -2.38
CA THR A 132 15.23 -3.54 -2.48
C THR A 132 15.48 -2.18 -1.83
N GLN A 133 15.28 -1.13 -2.62
CA GLN A 133 15.17 0.23 -2.11
C GLN A 133 13.68 0.56 -1.98
N VAL A 134 13.24 0.91 -0.77
CA VAL A 134 11.87 1.37 -0.51
C VAL A 134 11.84 2.89 -0.58
N GLU A 135 10.98 3.40 -1.45
CA GLU A 135 10.78 4.83 -1.62
C GLU A 135 9.60 5.32 -0.77
N VAL A 136 9.75 6.49 -0.14
CA VAL A 136 8.65 7.13 0.58
C VAL A 136 7.76 7.77 -0.47
N ASP A 137 6.54 7.27 -0.52
CA ASP A 137 5.56 7.67 -1.51
C ASP A 137 4.46 8.55 -0.91
N PHE A 138 3.79 9.30 -1.78
CA PHE A 138 2.62 10.09 -1.40
C PHE A 138 1.47 9.72 -2.33
N LEU A 139 0.48 9.01 -1.78
CA LEU A 139 -0.48 8.31 -2.62
C LEU A 139 -1.85 8.96 -2.60
N SER A 140 -2.39 9.09 -3.80
CA SER A 140 -3.78 9.51 -3.99
C SER A 140 -4.74 8.48 -3.43
N CYS A 141 -5.91 8.92 -2.99
CA CYS A 141 -6.95 8.00 -2.57
C CYS A 141 -8.24 8.20 -3.35
N THR A 142 -8.84 7.10 -3.78
CA THR A 142 -10.09 7.04 -4.51
C THR A 142 -11.15 6.34 -3.67
N VAL A 143 -12.23 7.04 -3.34
CA VAL A 143 -13.39 6.48 -2.63
C VAL A 143 -14.61 6.44 -3.55
N LEU A 144 -15.16 5.24 -3.75
CA LEU A 144 -16.40 5.00 -4.47
C LEU A 144 -17.58 5.17 -3.51
N ARG A 145 -18.52 6.07 -3.83
CA ARG A 145 -19.74 6.31 -3.02
C ARG A 145 -20.75 5.17 -3.07
N THR A 146 -20.58 4.19 -3.95
CA THR A 146 -21.44 3.01 -4.05
C THR A 146 -20.59 1.83 -4.48
N PRO A 147 -20.45 0.76 -3.67
CA PRO A 147 -19.73 -0.44 -4.10
C PRO A 147 -20.36 -0.97 -5.38
N ILE A 148 -19.54 -1.35 -6.37
CA ILE A 148 -20.02 -1.89 -7.66
C ILE A 148 -20.98 -3.07 -7.44
N ILE A 149 -20.79 -3.81 -6.34
CA ILE A 149 -21.60 -4.98 -5.94
C ILE A 149 -23.06 -4.59 -5.63
N TYR A 150 -23.33 -3.41 -5.06
CA TYR A 150 -24.70 -2.97 -4.75
C TYR A 150 -25.56 -2.80 -6.01
N ASN A 151 -24.96 -2.34 -7.11
CA ASN A 151 -25.68 -2.14 -8.38
C ASN A 151 -25.94 -3.46 -9.13
N VAL A 152 -25.15 -4.52 -8.91
CA VAL A 152 -25.36 -5.82 -9.56
C VAL A 152 -26.45 -6.63 -8.86
N VAL A 153 -26.50 -6.59 -7.53
CA VAL A 153 -27.53 -7.30 -6.75
C VAL A 153 -28.91 -6.64 -6.92
N TYR A 154 -29.00 -5.31 -6.82
CA TYR A 154 -30.30 -4.62 -6.93
C TYR A 154 -30.88 -4.69 -8.35
N LYS A 155 -30.06 -4.56 -9.41
CA LYS A 155 -30.54 -4.70 -10.79
C LYS A 155 -30.95 -6.12 -11.17
N ARG A 156 -30.51 -7.16 -10.44
CA ARG A 156 -31.04 -8.52 -10.62
C ARG A 156 -32.38 -8.72 -9.95
N VAL A 157 -32.59 -8.18 -8.75
CA VAL A 157 -33.84 -8.32 -8.00
C VAL A 157 -35.01 -7.59 -8.68
N THR A 158 -34.76 -6.45 -9.32
CA THR A 158 -35.82 -5.67 -10.00
C THR A 158 -36.14 -6.14 -11.41
N ARG A 159 -35.38 -7.07 -11.99
CA ARG A 159 -35.61 -7.59 -13.35
C ARG A 159 -36.37 -8.92 -13.37
N THR A 160 -36.66 -9.50 -12.20
CA THR A 160 -37.43 -10.75 -12.05
C THR A 160 -38.86 -10.51 -11.57
N SER A 161 -39.35 -9.26 -11.58
CA SER A 161 -40.68 -8.87 -11.12
C SER A 161 -41.54 -8.17 -12.18
N GLU A 162 -41.30 -8.45 -13.47
CA GLU A 162 -42.18 -8.07 -14.59
C GLU A 162 -42.61 -9.31 -15.37
#